data_AF-A0A2M7XIP3-F1
#
_entry.id   AF-A0A2M7XIP3-F1
#
_cell.length_a   1.000
_cell.length_b   1.000
_cell.length_c   1.000
_cell.angle_alpha   90.00
_cell.angle_beta   90.00
_cell.angle_gamma   90.00
#
_symmetry.space_group_name_H-M   'P 1'
#
loop_
_entity.id
_entity.type
_entity.pdbx_description
1 polymer ?
#
loop_
_entity_poly.entity_id
_entity_poly.type
_entity_poly.pdbx_seq_one_letter_code
_entity_poly.pdbx_strand_id
1 'polypeptide(L)' 'MGIIKNIQNKLAFVNLDNEGKLFGIIKVKNRKEFSSYKKGDFINVRIEDIIETDQGKKVVLSIVPTTK' A
#
# COMPACT_ATOMS: atom_id res chain seq x y z
N MET A 1 -6.23 7.76 -2.15
CA MET A 1 -4.76 7.96 -2.21
C MET A 1 -4.16 7.44 -0.92
N GLY A 2 -2.91 7.01 -0.91
CA GLY A 2 -2.23 6.56 0.30
C GLY A 2 -0.75 6.94 0.31
N ILE A 3 -0.14 6.97 1.49
CA ILE A 3 1.27 7.30 1.67
C ILE A 3 2.04 6.03 2.02
N ILE A 4 3.12 5.76 1.29
CA ILE A 4 4.00 4.64 1.61
C ILE A 4 4.74 4.93 2.92
N LYS A 5 4.49 4.11 3.94
CA LYS A 5 5.19 4.19 5.24
C LYS A 5 6.44 3.33 5.28
N ASN A 6 6.39 2.14 4.68
CA ASN A 6 7.51 1.21 4.67
C ASN A 6 7.43 0.25 3.49
N ILE A 7 8.59 -0.22 3.01
CA ILE A 7 8.69 -1.27 2.00
C ILE A 7 9.67 -2.31 2.51
N GLN A 8 9.19 -3.53 2.75
CA GLN A 8 10.01 -4.64 3.26
C GLN A 8 9.49 -5.98 2.73
N ASN A 9 10.36 -6.95 2.49
CA ASN A 9 9.98 -8.32 2.12
C ASN A 9 8.96 -8.43 0.97
N LYS A 10 9.08 -7.57 -0.06
CA LYS A 10 8.13 -7.50 -1.19
C LYS A 10 6.70 -7.10 -0.78
N LEU A 11 6.56 -6.37 0.32
CA LEU A 11 5.32 -5.74 0.77
C LEU A 11 5.56 -4.24 0.94
N ALA A 12 4.62 -3.43 0.47
CA ALA A 12 4.57 -2.02 0.81
C ALA A 12 3.42 -1.75 1.76
N PHE A 13 3.73 -1.08 2.87
CA PHE A 13 2.79 -0.67 3.89
C PHE A 13 2.36 0.76 3.61
N VAL A 14 1.06 0.96 3.48
CA VAL A 14 0.47 2.21 3.03
C VAL A 14 -0.53 2.68 4.06
N ASN A 15 -0.44 3.94 4.47
CA ASN A 15 -1.51 4.57 5.24
C ASN A 15 -2.51 5.19 4.28
N LEU A 16 -3.80 4.89 4.50
CA LEU A 16 -4.91 5.40 3.69
C LEU A 16 -5.56 6.63 4.33
N ASP A 17 -5.35 6.84 5.62
CA ASP A 17 -5.85 7.99 6.37
C ASP A 17 -4.71 8.79 7.03
N ASN A 18 -4.99 10.07 7.27
CA ASN A 18 -4.03 10.97 7.91
C ASN A 18 -3.83 10.64 9.40
N GLU A 19 -4.79 9.97 10.04
CA GLU A 19 -4.70 9.53 11.44
C GLU A 19 -3.94 8.20 11.60
N GLY A 20 -3.64 7.49 10.51
CA GLY A 20 -2.93 6.22 10.53
C GLY A 20 -3.71 5.04 11.12
N LYS A 21 -5.03 5.15 11.25
CA LYS A 21 -5.92 4.07 11.73
C LYS A 21 -6.22 3.05 10.63
N LEU A 22 -6.11 3.45 9.36
CA LEU A 22 -6.32 2.61 8.19
C LEU A 22 -4.98 2.35 7.49
N PHE A 23 -4.47 1.14 7.67
CA PHE A 23 -3.28 0.66 6.99
C PHE A 23 -3.64 -0.43 5.97
N GLY A 24 -3.01 -0.35 4.81
CA GLY A 24 -3.10 -1.36 3.77
C GLY A 24 -1.75 -1.90 3.37
N ILE A 25 -1.78 -3.08 2.76
CA ILE A 25 -0.61 -3.78 2.24
C ILE A 25 -0.73 -3.91 0.72
N ILE A 26 0.33 -3.56 0.02
CA ILE A 26 0.46 -3.85 -1.40
C ILE A 26 1.43 -5.02 -1.54
N LYS A 27 0.97 -6.10 -2.16
CA LYS A 27 1.83 -7.23 -2.49
C LYS A 27 2.61 -6.92 -3.76
N VAL A 28 3.93 -6.80 -3.63
CA VAL A 28 4.82 -6.49 -4.75
C VAL A 28 4.98 -7.74 -5.61
N LYS A 29 4.16 -7.89 -6.66
CA LYS A 29 4.30 -8.97 -7.65
C LYS A 29 5.58 -8.78 -8.46
N ASN A 30 5.97 -7.54 -8.77
CA ASN A 30 7.18 -7.22 -9.51
C ASN A 30 8.01 -6.16 -8.78
N ARG A 31 9.25 -6.50 -8.37
CA ARG A 31 10.15 -5.57 -7.66
C ARG A 31 10.41 -4.29 -8.47
N LYS A 32 10.36 -4.34 -9.80
CA LYS A 32 10.58 -3.17 -10.67
C LYS A 32 9.45 -2.13 -10.58
N GLU A 33 8.23 -2.54 -10.26
CA GLU A 33 7.12 -1.59 -10.08
C GLU A 33 7.34 -0.71 -8.84
N PHE A 34 8.03 -1.25 -7.83
CA PHE A 34 8.32 -0.56 -6.58
C PHE A 34 9.70 0.08 -6.49
N SER A 35 10.62 -0.16 -7.43
CA SER A 35 11.91 0.53 -7.42
C SER A 35 11.78 2.04 -7.61
N SER A 36 10.68 2.49 -8.22
CA SER A 36 10.32 3.90 -8.38
C SER A 36 9.61 4.50 -7.16
N TYR A 37 9.24 3.69 -6.18
CA TYR A 37 8.49 4.13 -5.00
C TYR A 37 9.35 4.04 -3.73
N LYS A 38 9.27 5.07 -2.89
CA LYS A 38 9.97 5.14 -1.61
C LYS A 38 9.03 5.55 -0.48
N LYS A 39 9.52 5.39 0.75
CA LYS A 39 8.83 5.91 1.95
C LYS A 39 8.56 7.41 1.77
N GLY A 40 7.33 7.82 2.03
CA GLY A 40 6.85 9.20 1.89
C GLY A 40 6.18 9.50 0.56
N ASP A 41 6.26 8.61 -0.43
CA ASP A 41 5.57 8.82 -1.70
C ASP A 41 4.05 8.69 -1.54
N PHE A 42 3.35 9.59 -2.22
CA PHE A 42 1.91 9.54 -2.39
C PHE A 42 1.58 8.70 -3.61
N ILE A 43 0.74 7.69 -3.42
CA ILE A 43 0.33 6.78 -4.49
C ILE A 43 -1.19 6.68 -4.58
N ASN A 44 -1.67 6.51 -5.81
CA ASN A 44 -3.03 6.09 -6.05
C ASN A 44 -3.10 4.58 -5.84
N VAL A 45 -4.03 4.16 -5.00
CA VAL A 45 -4.24 2.76 -4.66
C VAL A 45 -5.71 2.42 -4.78
N ARG A 46 -5.98 1.19 -5.22
CA ARG A 46 -7.31 0.59 -5.23
C ARG A 46 -7.33 -0.51 -4.16
N ILE A 47 -8.48 -0.63 -3.49
CA ILE A 47 -8.75 -1.73 -2.57
C ILE A 47 -9.14 -2.95 -3.39
N GLU A 48 -8.36 -4.02 -3.26
CA GLU A 48 -8.65 -5.30 -3.90
C GLU A 48 -9.41 -6.22 -2.95
N ASP A 49 -9.02 -6.23 -1.67
CA ASP A 49 -9.60 -7.13 -0.68
C ASP A 49 -9.45 -6.57 0.74
N ILE A 50 -10.27 -7.06 1.66
CA ILE A 50 -10.20 -6.72 3.08
C ILE A 50 -10.14 -8.02 3.88
N ILE A 51 -9.01 -8.24 4.54
CA ILE A 51 -8.75 -9.43 5.34
C ILE A 51 -8.92 -9.04 6.82
N GLU A 52 -9.90 -9.62 7.50
CA GLU A 52 -10.00 -9.51 8.95
C GLU A 52 -9.01 -10.47 9.61
N THR A 53 -8.16 -9.96 10.49
CA THR A 53 -7.18 -10.73 11.26
C THR A 53 -7.39 -10.50 12.74
N ASP A 54 -6.84 -11.36 13.60
CA ASP A 54 -6.90 -11.20 15.06
C ASP A 54 -6.28 -9.87 15.56
N GLN A 55 -5.47 -9.21 14.72
CA GLN A 55 -4.85 -7.91 14.99
C GLN A 55 -5.62 -6.72 14.36
N GLY A 56 -6.82 -6.95 13.83
CA GLY A 56 -7.64 -5.95 13.14
C GLY A 56 -7.77 -6.19 11.63
N LYS A 57 -8.35 -5.23 10.92
CA LYS A 57 -8.59 -5.33 9.47
C LYS A 57 -7.34 -4.94 8.69
N LYS A 58 -6.87 -5.82 7.81
CA LYS A 58 -5.79 -5.56 6.85
C LYS A 58 -6.39 -5.36 5.46
N VAL A 59 -6.11 -4.23 4.83
CA VAL A 59 -6.60 -3.94 3.49
C VAL A 59 -5.55 -4.36 2.46
N VAL A 60 -5.92 -5.21 1.51
CA VAL A 60 -5.06 -5.54 0.36
C VAL A 60 -5.27 -4.50 -0.72
N LEU A 61 -4.17 -3.90 -1.15
CA LEU A 61 -4.16 -2.77 -2.08
C LEU A 61 -3.40 -3.13 -3.36
N SER A 62 -3.83 -2.55 -4.48
CA SER A 62 -3.11 -2.51 -5.74
C SER A 62 -2.76 -1.06 -6.10
N ILE A 63 -1.60 -0.83 -6.74
CA ILE A 63 -1.25 0.50 -7.24
C ILE A 63 -2.06 0.75 -8.51
N VAL A 64 -2.68 1.92 -8.58
CA VAL A 64 -3.27 2.44 -9.82
C VAL A 64 -2.20 3.26 -10.51
N PRO A 65 -1.66 2.82 -11.67
CA PRO A 65 -0.70 3.60 -12.42
C PRO A 65 -1.34 4.93 -12.82
N THR A 66 -0.68 6.04 -12.51
CA THR A 66 -1.01 7.32 -13.11
C THR A 66 -0.48 7.29 -14.53
N THR A 67 -1.34 7.00 -15.51
CA THR A 67 -1.05 7.33 -16.91
C THR A 67 -0.74 8.81 -16.98
N LYS A 68 0.50 9.14 -17.36
CA LYS A 68 0.93 10.50 -17.69
C LYS A 68 0.18 11.02 -18.91
#